data_AF-A0A0F5J5Z3-F1
#
_entry.id   AF-A0A0F5J5Z3-F1
#
_cell.length_a   1.000
_cell.length_b   1.000
_cell.length_c   1.000
_cell.angle_alpha   90.00
_cell.angle_beta   90.00
_cell.angle_gamma   90.00
#
_symmetry.space_group_name_H-M   'P 1'
#
loop_
_entity.id
_entity.type
_entity.pdbx_description
1 polymer ?
#
loop_
_entity_poly.entity_id
_entity_poly.type
_entity_poly.pdbx_seq_one_letter_code
_entity_poly.pdbx_strand_id
1 'polypeptide(L)'
;MNNFTYRIVLLICMLTIFTNIQAQKTTGHSENIRPSWMDNPPIPGNNTFYYRTIVNQSSTLEQARNNSLTDLSEYIKKEMDISGEIRIRTTSDMVNDKEDIQSYFEYNYDIKSQPQKIIYNKVDEYWEYICYPDGSCKYSLHTLYMIAKESNKRAAFDQIRFTRKYGISAVARSIIPGWGQLYKGSTAKGLCIMGGEVALAGGIISFESMRSNYRKKIRQTQNADHIRNYSTKANNCTTFRNICIGGAAALYVYNLVDALVANGAKRTIIRKNKITYYPVASPDCNGVGLSYHF
;
A
#
# COMPACT_ATOMS: atom_id res chain seq x y z
N MET A 1 2.60 34.12 30.47
CA MET A 1 2.79 33.08 29.42
C MET A 1 3.93 33.53 28.53
N ASN A 2 4.91 32.67 28.22
CA ASN A 2 6.11 33.08 27.47
C ASN A 2 5.85 33.09 25.95
N ASN A 3 6.52 33.99 25.23
CA ASN A 3 6.49 34.10 23.75
C ASN A 3 6.76 32.78 23.01
N PHE A 4 7.48 31.85 23.64
CA PHE A 4 7.74 30.51 23.12
C PHE A 4 6.48 29.63 23.06
N THR A 5 5.63 29.70 24.09
CA THR A 5 4.37 28.96 24.15
C THR A 5 3.40 29.47 23.09
N TYR A 6 3.38 30.79 22.84
CA TYR A 6 2.56 31.38 21.78
C TYR A 6 2.97 30.89 20.39
N ARG A 7 4.29 30.83 20.11
CA ARG A 7 4.80 30.33 18.81
C ARG A 7 4.49 28.85 18.58
N ILE A 8 4.56 28.01 19.60
CA ILE A 8 4.20 26.58 19.50
C ILE A 8 2.70 26.42 19.23
N VAL A 9 1.85 27.14 19.97
CA VAL A 9 0.39 27.10 19.76
C VAL A 9 0.03 27.63 18.36
N LEU A 10 0.67 28.70 17.90
CA LEU A 10 0.44 29.27 16.57
C LEU A 10 0.91 28.33 15.44
N LEU A 11 2.01 27.59 15.65
CA LEU A 11 2.49 26.57 14.71
C LEU A 11 1.52 25.37 14.64
N ILE A 12 0.98 24.93 15.79
CA ILE A 12 -0.03 23.86 15.87
C ILE A 12 -1.35 24.30 15.22
N CYS A 13 -1.79 25.54 15.46
CA CYS A 13 -2.98 26.11 14.81
C CYS A 13 -2.79 26.23 13.29
N MET A 14 -1.61 26.65 12.81
CA MET A 14 -1.32 26.74 11.37
C MET A 14 -1.29 25.36 10.69
N LEU A 15 -0.90 24.30 11.39
CA LEU A 15 -1.00 22.91 10.88
C LEU A 15 -2.46 22.41 10.78
N THR A 16 -3.39 22.95 11.58
CA THR A 16 -4.81 22.58 11.53
C THR A 16 -5.64 23.35 10.49
N ILE A 17 -5.13 24.47 9.94
CA ILE A 17 -5.88 25.31 8.99
C ILE A 17 -5.89 24.73 7.56
N PHE A 18 -5.08 23.71 7.25
CA PHE A 18 -5.00 23.12 5.91
C PHE A 18 -6.03 22.01 5.61
N THR A 19 -6.97 21.69 6.50
CA THR A 19 -7.87 20.52 6.31
C THR A 19 -9.22 20.81 5.68
N ASN A 20 -9.52 22.04 5.24
CA ASN A 20 -10.79 22.38 4.57
C ASN A 20 -10.64 22.57 3.05
N ILE A 21 -9.84 21.72 2.41
CA ILE A 21 -10.01 21.49 0.97
C ILE A 21 -11.22 20.56 0.86
N GLN A 22 -12.21 20.92 0.04
CA GLN A 22 -13.37 20.10 -0.34
C GLN A 22 -12.89 18.78 -0.96
N ALA A 23 -12.45 17.86 -0.11
CA ALA A 23 -11.82 16.62 -0.50
C ALA A 23 -12.89 15.62 -0.87
N GLN A 24 -12.66 14.93 -1.98
CA GLN A 24 -13.45 13.76 -2.37
C GLN A 24 -13.51 12.79 -1.19
N LYS A 25 -14.70 12.30 -0.88
CA LYS A 25 -14.90 11.38 0.24
C LYS A 25 -15.06 9.97 -0.29
N THR A 26 -14.08 9.12 0.00
CA THR A 26 -14.23 7.67 -0.20
C THR A 26 -15.09 7.12 0.92
N THR A 27 -16.28 6.60 0.58
CA THR A 27 -17.27 6.08 1.54
C THR A 27 -17.31 4.56 1.59
N GLY A 28 -16.80 3.89 0.55
CA GLY A 28 -16.69 2.44 0.50
C GLY A 28 -15.49 2.00 -0.32
N HIS A 29 -15.01 0.79 -0.07
CA HIS A 29 -13.92 0.18 -0.82
C HIS A 29 -13.96 -1.35 -0.71
N SER A 30 -13.40 -2.03 -1.71
CA SER A 30 -13.27 -3.50 -1.70
C SER A 30 -12.28 -4.04 -0.66
N GLU A 31 -11.26 -3.26 -0.28
CA GLU A 31 -10.22 -3.64 0.67
C GLU A 31 -9.93 -2.48 1.63
N ASN A 32 -9.70 -2.81 2.91
CA ASN A 32 -9.41 -1.83 3.96
C ASN A 32 -8.12 -1.02 3.73
N ILE A 33 -7.17 -1.57 2.98
CA ILE A 33 -5.93 -0.90 2.60
C ILE A 33 -5.77 -1.11 1.10
N ARG A 34 -5.49 -0.03 0.36
CA ARG A 34 -5.22 -0.07 -1.08
C ARG A 34 -4.16 -1.14 -1.40
N PRO A 35 -4.39 -2.01 -2.39
CA PRO A 35 -3.40 -2.99 -2.80
C PRO A 35 -2.10 -2.36 -3.28
N SER A 36 -0.96 -3.02 -3.01
CA SER A 36 0.36 -2.46 -3.31
C SER A 36 0.63 -2.28 -4.81
N TRP A 37 -0.04 -3.08 -5.65
CA TRP A 37 0.11 -3.03 -7.10
C TRP A 37 -0.45 -1.76 -7.74
N MET A 38 -1.27 -0.99 -7.02
CA MET A 38 -1.77 0.31 -7.50
C MET A 38 -0.63 1.32 -7.63
N ASP A 39 0.29 1.34 -6.67
CA ASP A 39 1.45 2.26 -6.68
C ASP A 39 2.68 1.60 -7.32
N ASN A 40 2.84 0.30 -7.12
CA ASN A 40 4.01 -0.46 -7.58
C ASN A 40 3.54 -1.73 -8.29
N PRO A 41 3.21 -1.65 -9.60
CA PRO A 41 2.76 -2.81 -10.34
C PRO A 41 3.83 -3.92 -10.34
N PRO A 42 3.43 -5.19 -10.43
CA PRO A 42 4.39 -6.29 -10.41
C PRO A 42 5.34 -6.22 -11.62
N ILE A 43 6.55 -6.74 -11.46
CA ILE A 43 7.51 -6.87 -12.57
C ILE A 43 7.29 -8.22 -13.24
N PRO A 44 7.08 -8.29 -14.56
CA PRO A 44 6.91 -9.56 -15.29
C PRO A 44 8.07 -10.53 -15.04
N GLY A 45 7.76 -11.81 -14.79
CA GLY A 45 8.77 -12.86 -14.66
C GLY A 45 9.53 -13.18 -15.95
N ASN A 46 8.99 -12.82 -17.11
CA ASN A 46 9.59 -13.02 -18.43
C ASN A 46 9.14 -11.93 -19.42
N ASN A 47 9.66 -11.96 -20.64
CA ASN A 47 9.41 -10.92 -21.65
C ASN A 47 8.16 -11.17 -22.53
N THR A 48 7.37 -12.22 -22.30
CA THR A 48 6.24 -12.56 -23.19
C THR A 48 4.97 -11.75 -22.90
N PHE A 49 4.92 -11.05 -21.77
CA PHE A 49 3.77 -10.26 -21.34
C PHE A 49 4.21 -9.03 -20.53
N TYR A 50 3.25 -8.17 -20.22
CA TYR A 50 3.43 -7.03 -19.32
C TYR A 50 2.19 -6.81 -18.45
N TYR A 51 2.36 -6.11 -17.33
CA TYR A 51 1.27 -5.70 -16.46
C TYR A 51 0.71 -4.35 -16.88
N ARG A 52 -0.61 -4.19 -16.82
CA ARG A 52 -1.29 -2.92 -17.05
C ARG A 52 -2.46 -2.74 -16.11
N THR A 53 -2.54 -1.56 -15.50
CA THR A 53 -3.71 -1.15 -14.73
C THR A 53 -4.63 -0.30 -15.61
N ILE A 54 -5.90 -0.64 -15.65
CA ILE A 54 -6.96 0.15 -16.27
C ILE A 54 -7.84 0.72 -15.16
N VAL A 55 -8.21 1.99 -15.28
CA VAL A 55 -9.03 2.69 -14.29
C VAL A 55 -10.27 3.21 -14.98
N ASN A 56 -11.44 2.87 -14.45
CA ASN A 56 -12.71 3.35 -14.96
C ASN A 56 -13.60 3.85 -13.82
N GLN A 57 -14.41 4.87 -14.10
CA GLN A 57 -15.40 5.39 -13.17
C GLN A 57 -16.81 5.28 -13.73
N SER A 58 -17.71 4.66 -12.98
CA SER A 58 -19.12 4.49 -13.38
C SER A 58 -20.07 4.59 -12.19
N SER A 59 -21.37 4.76 -12.45
CA SER A 59 -22.39 4.83 -11.40
C SER A 59 -22.61 3.49 -10.70
N THR A 60 -22.38 2.37 -11.39
CA THR A 60 -22.48 1.01 -10.84
C THR A 60 -21.18 0.24 -11.04
N LEU A 61 -20.91 -0.72 -10.17
CA LEU A 61 -19.71 -1.55 -10.23
C LEU A 61 -19.70 -2.45 -11.49
N GLU A 62 -20.83 -3.02 -11.88
CA GLU A 62 -20.94 -3.82 -13.11
C GLU A 62 -20.66 -2.99 -14.36
N GLN A 63 -21.19 -1.76 -14.41
CA GLN A 63 -20.88 -0.85 -15.51
C GLN A 63 -19.38 -0.49 -15.53
N ALA A 64 -18.76 -0.26 -14.36
CA ALA A 64 -17.32 0.00 -14.28
C ALA A 64 -16.49 -1.20 -14.78
N ARG A 65 -16.92 -2.44 -14.46
CA ARG A 65 -16.28 -3.68 -14.94
C ARG A 65 -16.37 -3.80 -16.46
N ASN A 66 -17.56 -3.59 -17.02
CA ASN A 66 -17.78 -3.64 -18.47
C ASN A 66 -16.99 -2.55 -19.19
N ASN A 67 -17.03 -1.31 -18.69
CA ASN A 67 -16.29 -0.20 -19.26
C ASN A 67 -14.78 -0.40 -19.13
N SER A 68 -14.29 -0.99 -18.02
CA SER A 68 -12.87 -1.33 -17.86
C SER A 68 -12.38 -2.34 -18.91
N LEU A 69 -13.23 -3.29 -19.33
CA LEU A 69 -12.90 -4.19 -20.44
C LEU A 69 -12.88 -3.46 -21.79
N THR A 70 -13.81 -2.54 -22.01
CA THR A 70 -13.80 -1.68 -23.21
C THR A 70 -12.52 -0.84 -23.26
N ASP A 71 -12.18 -0.15 -22.18
CA ASP A 71 -10.96 0.67 -22.07
C ASP A 71 -9.68 -0.16 -22.28
N LEU A 72 -9.65 -1.41 -21.76
CA LEU A 72 -8.56 -2.34 -22.01
C LEU A 72 -8.43 -2.65 -23.50
N SER A 73 -9.55 -2.91 -24.17
CA SER A 73 -9.58 -3.25 -25.59
C SER A 73 -9.11 -2.08 -26.47
N GLU A 74 -9.48 -0.85 -26.12
CA GLU A 74 -9.03 0.37 -26.78
C GLU A 74 -7.54 0.64 -26.53
N TYR A 75 -7.08 0.39 -25.30
CA TYR A 75 -5.67 0.48 -24.96
C TYR A 75 -4.82 -0.45 -25.82
N ILE A 76 -5.19 -1.73 -25.94
CA ILE A 76 -4.43 -2.70 -26.74
C ILE A 76 -4.48 -2.33 -28.22
N LYS A 77 -5.63 -1.88 -28.74
CA LYS A 77 -5.74 -1.37 -30.11
C LYS A 77 -4.69 -0.31 -30.40
N LYS A 78 -4.59 0.67 -29.50
CA LYS A 78 -3.66 1.79 -29.64
C LYS A 78 -2.20 1.36 -29.48
N GLU A 79 -1.91 0.53 -28.48
CA GLU A 79 -0.55 0.08 -28.18
C GLU A 79 0.04 -0.76 -29.33
N MET A 80 -0.80 -1.56 -29.99
CA MET A 80 -0.37 -2.47 -31.05
C MET A 80 -0.62 -1.93 -32.48
N ASP A 81 -1.06 -0.68 -32.60
CA ASP A 81 -1.40 0.01 -33.86
C ASP A 81 -2.37 -0.80 -34.76
N ILE A 82 -3.46 -1.25 -34.14
CA ILE A 82 -4.44 -2.16 -34.74
C ILE A 82 -5.69 -1.40 -35.20
N SER A 83 -6.01 -1.50 -36.49
CA SER A 83 -7.28 -1.01 -37.07
C SER A 83 -8.27 -2.16 -37.34
N GLY A 84 -9.40 -2.23 -36.65
CA GLY A 84 -10.43 -3.25 -36.94
C GLY A 84 -11.48 -3.44 -35.85
N GLU A 85 -12.38 -4.38 -36.10
CA GLU A 85 -13.37 -4.83 -35.12
C GLU A 85 -12.71 -5.77 -34.09
N ILE A 86 -13.10 -5.59 -32.81
CA ILE A 86 -12.66 -6.45 -31.72
C ILE A 86 -13.79 -7.41 -31.37
N ARG A 87 -13.46 -8.69 -31.26
CA ARG A 87 -14.30 -9.69 -30.59
C ARG A 87 -13.61 -10.15 -29.32
N ILE A 88 -14.31 -10.05 -28.19
CA ILE A 88 -13.82 -10.52 -26.91
C ILE A 88 -14.35 -11.94 -26.70
N ARG A 89 -13.47 -12.89 -26.37
CA ARG A 89 -13.89 -14.20 -25.88
C ARG A 89 -13.25 -14.50 -24.54
N THR A 90 -14.06 -14.98 -23.61
CA THR A 90 -13.61 -15.44 -22.31
C THR A 90 -13.62 -16.95 -22.29
N THR A 91 -12.52 -17.54 -21.85
CA THR A 91 -12.40 -18.97 -21.56
C THR A 91 -12.12 -19.12 -20.06
N SER A 92 -12.78 -20.09 -19.44
CA SER A 92 -12.62 -20.38 -18.02
C SER A 92 -12.10 -21.81 -17.91
N ASP A 93 -10.89 -21.96 -17.38
CA ASP A 93 -10.28 -23.26 -17.12
C ASP A 93 -10.16 -23.46 -15.60
N MET A 94 -10.54 -24.64 -15.12
CA MET A 94 -10.36 -25.02 -13.72
C MET A 94 -8.95 -25.57 -13.51
N VAL A 95 -8.09 -24.83 -12.80
CA VAL A 95 -6.73 -25.27 -12.45
C VAL A 95 -6.55 -25.25 -10.93
N ASN A 96 -6.44 -26.43 -10.30
CA ASN A 96 -6.27 -26.61 -8.85
C ASN A 96 -7.35 -25.93 -7.99
N ASP A 97 -8.63 -26.21 -8.23
CA ASP A 97 -9.80 -25.63 -7.53
C ASP A 97 -9.86 -24.09 -7.55
N LYS A 98 -9.14 -23.48 -8.48
CA LYS A 98 -9.24 -22.06 -8.82
C LYS A 98 -9.60 -21.92 -10.28
N GLU A 99 -10.60 -21.10 -10.53
CA GLU A 99 -10.98 -20.69 -11.87
C GLU A 99 -9.87 -19.77 -12.42
N ASP A 100 -9.10 -20.26 -13.38
CA ASP A 100 -8.18 -19.43 -14.18
C ASP A 100 -8.96 -18.92 -15.39
N ILE A 101 -9.44 -17.67 -15.27
CA ILE A 101 -10.19 -17.03 -16.33
C ILE A 101 -9.19 -16.37 -17.29
N GLN A 102 -8.92 -17.04 -18.40
CA GLN A 102 -8.12 -16.49 -19.49
C GLN A 102 -9.06 -15.93 -20.55
N SER A 103 -8.89 -14.65 -20.88
CA SER A 103 -9.66 -14.03 -21.94
C SER A 103 -8.74 -13.65 -23.08
N TYR A 104 -9.30 -13.56 -24.27
CA TYR A 104 -8.54 -13.13 -25.43
C TYR A 104 -9.36 -12.17 -26.30
N PHE A 105 -8.67 -11.22 -26.88
CA PHE A 105 -9.16 -10.34 -27.92
C PHE A 105 -8.83 -10.95 -29.27
N GLU A 106 -9.81 -11.06 -30.15
CA GLU A 106 -9.65 -11.44 -31.55
C GLU A 106 -9.92 -10.22 -32.42
N TYR A 107 -8.90 -9.75 -33.13
CA TYR A 107 -8.96 -8.61 -34.04
C TYR A 107 -9.16 -9.10 -35.48
N ASN A 108 -10.27 -8.71 -36.11
CA ASN A 108 -10.52 -8.96 -37.53
C ASN A 108 -10.17 -7.71 -38.33
N TYR A 109 -9.30 -7.85 -39.34
CA TYR A 109 -8.84 -6.76 -40.20
C TYR A 109 -9.36 -6.94 -41.63
N ASP A 110 -9.76 -5.83 -42.23
CA ASP A 110 -10.32 -5.82 -43.59
C ASP A 110 -9.27 -5.80 -44.71
N ILE A 111 -7.97 -5.62 -44.41
CA ILE A 111 -6.93 -5.60 -45.45
C ILE A 111 -5.80 -6.58 -45.07
N LYS A 112 -5.76 -7.73 -45.79
CA LYS A 112 -4.83 -8.88 -45.67
C LYS A 112 -5.14 -9.98 -44.63
N SER A 113 -6.31 -9.93 -43.99
CA SER A 113 -7.12 -11.05 -43.44
C SER A 113 -6.40 -12.22 -42.77
N GLN A 114 -5.78 -11.99 -41.60
CA GLN A 114 -5.66 -13.05 -40.59
C GLN A 114 -6.08 -12.51 -39.22
N PRO A 115 -6.94 -13.24 -38.47
CA PRO A 115 -7.33 -12.83 -37.14
C PRO A 115 -6.09 -12.79 -36.23
N GLN A 116 -5.88 -11.66 -35.56
CA GLN A 116 -4.82 -11.54 -34.55
C GLN A 116 -5.45 -11.78 -33.18
N LYS A 117 -4.95 -12.78 -32.44
CA LYS A 117 -5.41 -13.10 -31.09
C LYS A 117 -4.43 -12.58 -30.06
N ILE A 118 -4.91 -11.74 -29.14
CA ILE A 118 -4.15 -11.24 -27.98
C ILE A 118 -4.77 -11.79 -26.72
N ILE A 119 -4.00 -12.59 -25.98
CA ILE A 119 -4.43 -13.18 -24.72
C ILE A 119 -4.15 -12.20 -23.59
N TYR A 120 -5.07 -12.08 -22.65
CA TYR A 120 -4.90 -11.36 -21.41
C TYR A 120 -5.47 -12.16 -20.22
N ASN A 121 -4.99 -11.85 -19.02
CA ASN A 121 -5.51 -12.43 -17.79
C ASN A 121 -5.83 -11.31 -16.78
N LYS A 122 -7.01 -11.36 -16.15
CA LYS A 122 -7.38 -10.43 -15.08
C LYS A 122 -6.76 -10.92 -13.77
N VAL A 123 -5.86 -10.11 -13.21
CA VAL A 123 -5.06 -10.47 -12.04
C VAL A 123 -5.78 -10.16 -10.74
N ASP A 124 -6.28 -8.94 -10.62
CA ASP A 124 -6.93 -8.44 -9.42
C ASP A 124 -7.81 -7.24 -9.78
N GLU A 125 -8.76 -6.94 -8.91
CA GLU A 125 -9.56 -5.73 -8.99
C GLU A 125 -9.65 -5.05 -7.62
N TYR A 126 -9.72 -3.72 -7.64
CA TYR A 126 -9.94 -2.90 -6.46
C TYR A 126 -10.88 -1.75 -6.83
N TRP A 127 -11.99 -1.63 -6.10
CA TRP A 127 -12.91 -0.52 -6.26
C TRP A 127 -12.98 0.36 -5.02
N GLU A 128 -13.24 1.64 -5.27
CA GLU A 128 -13.59 2.66 -4.27
C GLU A 128 -14.91 3.32 -4.67
N TYR A 129 -15.77 3.61 -3.69
CA TYR A 129 -16.97 4.42 -3.89
C TYR A 129 -16.66 5.85 -3.43
N ILE A 130 -16.58 6.76 -4.40
CA ILE A 130 -16.12 8.13 -4.21
C ILE A 130 -17.30 9.07 -4.39
N CYS A 131 -17.56 9.89 -3.37
CA CYS A 131 -18.54 10.97 -3.44
C CYS A 131 -17.83 12.31 -3.61
N TYR A 132 -18.24 13.04 -4.63
CA TYR A 132 -17.70 14.33 -5.02
C TYR A 132 -18.46 15.47 -4.34
N PRO A 133 -17.88 16.69 -4.27
CA PRO A 133 -18.52 17.84 -3.63
C PRO A 133 -19.84 18.27 -4.28
N ASP A 134 -20.06 17.90 -5.54
CA ASP A 134 -21.30 18.15 -6.29
C ASP A 134 -22.46 17.21 -5.89
N GLY A 135 -22.22 16.29 -4.95
CA GLY A 135 -23.20 15.29 -4.50
C GLY A 135 -23.26 14.04 -5.38
N SER A 136 -22.52 13.99 -6.47
CA SER A 136 -22.42 12.79 -7.29
C SER A 136 -21.51 11.75 -6.61
N CYS A 137 -21.91 10.48 -6.66
CA CYS A 137 -21.07 9.38 -6.18
C CYS A 137 -20.86 8.36 -7.30
N LYS A 138 -19.63 7.88 -7.46
CA LYS A 138 -19.24 6.95 -8.50
C LYS A 138 -18.34 5.85 -7.93
N TYR A 139 -18.43 4.67 -8.52
CA TYR A 139 -17.44 3.62 -8.33
C TYR A 139 -16.22 3.93 -9.19
N SER A 140 -15.04 4.02 -8.56
CA SER A 140 -13.73 4.05 -9.22
C SER A 140 -13.14 2.65 -9.14
N LEU A 141 -13.13 1.94 -10.26
CA LEU A 141 -12.60 0.59 -10.39
C LEU A 141 -11.20 0.64 -10.99
N HIS A 142 -10.27 -0.02 -10.32
CA HIS A 142 -8.91 -0.28 -10.78
C HIS A 142 -8.79 -1.78 -11.04
N THR A 143 -8.44 -2.15 -12.28
CA THR A 143 -8.26 -3.55 -12.66
C THR A 143 -6.86 -3.77 -13.17
N LEU A 144 -6.16 -4.76 -12.61
CA LEU A 144 -4.83 -5.16 -13.02
C LEU A 144 -4.93 -6.33 -14.01
N TYR A 145 -4.31 -6.16 -15.18
CA TYR A 145 -4.25 -7.16 -16.23
C TYR A 145 -2.81 -7.58 -16.53
N MET A 146 -2.63 -8.84 -16.92
CA MET A 146 -1.48 -9.29 -17.70
C MET A 146 -1.87 -9.33 -19.17
N ILE A 147 -1.06 -8.74 -20.04
CA ILE A 147 -1.34 -8.66 -21.48
C ILE A 147 -0.16 -9.27 -22.24
N ALA A 148 -0.44 -10.20 -23.15
CA ALA A 148 0.57 -10.77 -24.05
C ALA A 148 1.17 -9.68 -24.95
N LYS A 149 2.50 -9.68 -25.12
CA LYS A 149 3.18 -8.70 -26.00
C LYS A 149 3.02 -8.99 -27.48
N GLU A 150 2.88 -10.27 -27.82
CA GLU A 150 2.83 -10.72 -29.21
C GLU A 150 1.47 -11.36 -29.52
N SER A 151 0.94 -11.07 -30.70
CA SER A 151 -0.26 -11.71 -31.21
C SER A 151 0.00 -13.14 -31.63
N ASN A 152 -1.04 -13.97 -31.52
CA ASN A 152 -1.07 -15.37 -31.94
C ASN A 152 -0.04 -16.29 -31.25
N LYS A 153 0.67 -15.81 -30.23
CA LYS A 153 1.57 -16.60 -29.39
C LYS A 153 1.01 -16.71 -27.98
N ARG A 154 1.24 -17.87 -27.36
CA ARG A 154 0.88 -18.08 -25.96
C ARG A 154 1.87 -17.33 -25.07
N ALA A 155 1.37 -16.40 -24.25
CA ALA A 155 2.16 -15.75 -23.22
C ALA A 155 2.35 -16.69 -22.02
N ALA A 156 3.55 -16.70 -21.46
CA ALA A 156 3.85 -17.39 -20.21
C ALA A 156 3.51 -16.47 -19.04
N PHE A 157 2.24 -16.41 -18.64
CA PHE A 157 1.79 -15.56 -17.55
C PHE A 157 2.33 -16.03 -16.19
N ASP A 158 2.60 -15.06 -15.30
CA ASP A 158 3.04 -15.35 -13.95
C ASP A 158 1.94 -16.04 -13.13
N GLN A 159 2.32 -16.98 -12.26
CA GLN A 159 1.42 -17.46 -11.23
C GLN A 159 1.42 -16.50 -10.03
N ILE A 160 0.40 -15.65 -9.97
CA ILE A 160 0.24 -14.68 -8.88
C ILE A 160 -0.48 -15.31 -7.68
N ARG A 161 0.08 -15.03 -6.50
CA ARG A 161 -0.60 -15.18 -5.22
C ARG A 161 -0.64 -13.85 -4.50
N PHE A 162 -1.69 -13.64 -3.72
CA PHE A 162 -1.80 -12.47 -2.86
C PHE A 162 -1.49 -12.82 -1.41
N THR A 163 -0.82 -11.90 -0.73
CA THR A 163 -0.69 -11.96 0.73
C THR A 163 -0.89 -10.58 1.34
N ARG A 164 -1.29 -10.56 2.61
CA ARG A 164 -1.29 -9.35 3.45
C ARG A 164 -0.22 -9.42 4.55
N LYS A 165 0.57 -10.50 4.59
CA LYS A 165 1.62 -10.74 5.58
C LYS A 165 2.97 -10.22 5.07
N TYR A 166 3.59 -9.33 5.85
CA TYR A 166 4.89 -8.73 5.56
C TYR A 166 6.02 -9.34 6.42
N GLY A 167 5.68 -9.94 7.56
CA GLY A 167 6.62 -10.65 8.44
C GLY A 167 7.76 -9.77 8.96
N ILE A 168 8.92 -10.37 9.19
CA ILE A 168 10.11 -9.73 9.80
C ILE A 168 10.58 -8.49 9.02
N SER A 169 10.37 -8.45 7.70
CA SER A 169 10.75 -7.31 6.87
C SER A 169 10.04 -6.00 7.25
N ALA A 170 8.84 -6.08 7.83
CA ALA A 170 8.15 -4.92 8.38
C ALA A 170 8.71 -4.52 9.74
N VAL A 171 9.05 -5.49 10.60
CA VAL A 171 9.67 -5.24 11.91
C VAL A 171 11.02 -4.57 11.77
N ALA A 172 11.86 -5.04 10.84
CA ALA A 172 13.17 -4.44 10.58
C ALA A 172 13.06 -2.96 10.16
N ARG A 173 12.01 -2.60 9.42
CA ARG A 173 11.74 -1.20 9.06
C ARG A 173 11.11 -0.39 10.20
N SER A 174 10.41 -1.04 11.13
CA SER A 174 9.86 -0.39 12.32
C SER A 174 10.89 -0.05 13.40
N ILE A 175 12.19 -0.32 13.19
CA ILE A 175 13.27 0.25 14.02
C ILE A 175 13.17 1.78 14.01
N ILE A 176 12.83 2.36 12.84
CA ILE A 176 12.39 3.75 12.76
C ILE A 176 10.88 3.76 13.04
N PRO A 177 10.41 4.46 14.08
CA PRO A 177 8.99 4.46 14.43
C PRO A 177 8.10 4.84 13.26
N GLY A 178 7.00 4.10 13.05
CA GLY A 178 6.01 4.36 11.99
C GLY A 178 6.43 3.96 10.57
N TRP A 179 7.72 3.76 10.28
CA TRP A 179 8.18 3.42 8.93
C TRP A 179 7.70 2.02 8.47
N GLY A 180 7.68 1.03 9.35
CA GLY A 180 7.13 -0.29 9.01
C GLY A 180 5.64 -0.26 8.67
N GLN A 181 4.87 0.66 9.25
CA GLN A 181 3.44 0.84 8.92
C GLN A 181 3.26 1.53 7.58
N LEU A 182 4.09 2.52 7.26
CA LEU A 182 4.14 3.11 5.91
C LEU A 182 4.47 2.05 4.86
N TYR A 183 5.45 1.19 5.14
CA TYR A 183 5.84 0.09 4.25
C TYR A 183 4.70 -0.92 4.03
N LYS A 184 3.86 -1.14 5.05
CA LYS A 184 2.63 -1.95 4.93
C LYS A 184 1.48 -1.22 4.21
N GLY A 185 1.65 0.03 3.78
CA GLY A 185 0.60 0.84 3.18
C GLY A 185 -0.37 1.50 4.17
N SER A 186 -0.15 1.35 5.48
CA SER A 186 -0.98 1.99 6.52
C SER A 186 -0.42 3.39 6.85
N THR A 187 -0.62 4.33 5.91
CA THR A 187 -0.04 5.68 5.96
C THR A 187 -0.48 6.47 7.19
N ALA A 188 -1.78 6.52 7.46
CA ALA A 188 -2.32 7.25 8.61
C ALA A 188 -1.74 6.73 9.94
N LYS A 189 -1.70 5.41 10.14
CA LYS A 189 -1.09 4.81 11.34
C LYS A 189 0.40 5.13 11.44
N GLY A 190 1.15 4.98 10.34
CA GLY A 190 2.57 5.29 10.31
C GLY A 190 2.87 6.74 10.67
N LEU A 191 2.11 7.68 10.12
CA LEU A 191 2.24 9.12 10.43
C LEU A 191 1.86 9.44 11.88
N CYS A 192 0.80 8.84 12.42
CA CYS A 192 0.43 9.03 13.82
C CYS A 192 1.52 8.53 14.78
N ILE A 193 2.12 7.36 14.51
CA ILE A 193 3.22 6.84 15.32
C ILE A 193 4.44 7.75 15.23
N MET A 194 4.86 8.15 14.03
CA MET A 194 5.98 9.09 13.85
C MET A 194 5.73 10.42 14.55
N GLY A 195 4.56 11.02 14.35
CA GLY A 195 4.18 12.29 14.98
C GLY A 195 4.14 12.18 16.50
N GLY A 196 3.62 11.08 17.04
CA GLY A 196 3.61 10.79 18.47
C GLY A 196 5.01 10.73 19.06
N GLU A 197 5.94 10.02 18.42
CA GLU A 197 7.34 9.92 18.86
C GLU A 197 8.06 11.26 18.79
N VAL A 198 7.86 12.03 17.71
CA VAL A 198 8.44 13.38 17.59
C VAL A 198 7.91 14.29 18.71
N ALA A 199 6.62 14.23 19.02
CA ALA A 199 6.03 15.00 20.10
C ALA A 199 6.60 14.61 21.48
N LEU A 200 6.75 13.30 21.74
CA LEU A 200 7.32 12.80 22.99
C LEU A 200 8.79 13.17 23.13
N ALA A 201 9.61 12.99 22.08
CA ALA A 201 11.00 13.43 22.06
C ALA A 201 11.14 14.94 22.27
N GLY A 202 10.31 15.74 21.61
CA GLY A 202 10.24 17.19 21.82
C GLY A 202 9.86 17.56 23.25
N GLY A 203 8.94 16.81 23.87
CA GLY A 203 8.57 16.92 25.27
C GLY A 203 9.74 16.65 26.21
N ILE A 204 10.49 15.56 25.99
CA ILE A 204 11.67 15.20 26.78
C ILE A 204 12.69 16.34 26.78
N ILE A 205 13.04 16.86 25.60
CA ILE A 205 14.02 17.94 25.44
C ILE A 205 13.51 19.22 26.12
N SER A 206 12.25 19.58 25.88
CA SER A 206 11.65 20.82 26.42
C SER A 206 11.58 20.81 27.94
N PHE A 207 11.12 19.70 28.54
CA PHE A 207 11.03 19.58 29.99
C PHE A 207 12.40 19.49 30.66
N GLU A 208 13.40 18.85 30.03
CA GLU A 208 14.77 18.86 30.54
C GLU A 208 15.38 20.27 30.50
N SER A 209 15.16 21.01 29.42
CA SER A 209 15.59 22.40 29.30
C SER A 209 14.96 23.29 30.37
N MET A 210 13.64 23.19 30.57
CA MET A 210 12.93 23.91 31.63
C MET A 210 13.44 23.54 33.03
N ARG A 211 13.66 22.25 33.29
CA ARG A 211 14.24 21.76 34.55
C ARG A 211 15.62 22.36 34.80
N SER A 212 16.49 22.36 33.79
CA SER A 212 17.83 22.94 33.87
C SER A 212 17.77 24.44 34.19
N ASN A 213 16.85 25.16 33.55
CA ASN A 213 16.64 26.59 33.82
C ASN A 213 16.16 26.85 35.25
N TYR A 214 15.23 26.06 35.78
CA TYR A 214 14.81 26.21 37.19
C TYR A 214 15.95 25.87 38.17
N ARG A 215 16.76 24.84 37.87
CA ARG A 215 17.95 24.52 38.68
C ARG A 215 18.98 25.65 38.70
N LYS A 216 19.20 26.33 37.57
CA LYS A 216 20.05 27.53 37.52
C LYS A 216 19.50 28.64 38.43
N LYS A 217 18.18 28.90 38.37
CA LYS A 217 17.53 29.92 39.21
C LYS A 217 17.62 29.60 40.70
N ILE A 218 17.51 28.32 41.10
CA ILE A 218 17.72 27.89 42.49
C ILE A 218 19.13 28.29 42.98
N ARG A 219 20.17 28.07 42.15
CA ARG A 219 21.56 28.41 42.50
C ARG A 219 21.82 29.92 42.61
N GLN A 220 21.03 30.74 41.93
CA GLN A 220 21.21 32.20 41.84
C GLN A 220 20.33 32.98 42.83
N THR A 221 19.42 32.31 43.54
CA THR A 221 18.45 32.95 44.42
C THR A 221 18.81 32.69 45.87
N GLN A 222 18.76 33.71 46.72
CA GLN A 222 19.01 33.57 48.18
C GLN A 222 17.73 33.54 49.03
N ASN A 223 16.57 33.82 48.42
CA ASN A 223 15.27 33.77 49.10
C ASN A 223 14.74 32.32 49.16
N ALA A 224 14.45 31.84 50.37
CA ALA A 224 13.99 30.48 50.63
C ALA A 224 12.66 30.10 49.95
N ASP A 225 11.69 31.02 49.90
CA ASP A 225 10.39 30.75 49.28
C ASP A 225 10.50 30.61 47.76
N HIS A 226 11.35 31.43 47.14
CA HIS A 226 11.64 31.32 45.72
C HIS A 226 12.41 30.03 45.39
N ILE A 227 13.37 29.63 46.25
CA ILE A 227 14.06 28.34 46.12
C ILE A 227 13.06 27.18 46.16
N ARG A 228 12.13 27.18 47.14
CA ARG A 228 11.11 26.13 47.27
C ARG A 228 10.20 26.08 46.04
N ASN A 229 9.72 27.23 45.56
CA ASN A 229 8.87 27.29 44.38
C ASN A 229 9.58 26.79 43.11
N TYR A 230 10.83 27.21 42.87
CA TYR A 230 11.61 26.74 41.73
C TYR A 230 11.95 25.25 41.83
N SER A 231 12.19 24.73 43.03
CA SER A 231 12.39 23.30 43.28
C SER A 231 11.16 22.49 42.89
N THR A 232 9.96 22.91 43.33
CA THR A 232 8.70 22.26 42.93
C THR A 232 8.51 22.27 41.42
N LYS A 233 8.78 23.39 40.74
CA LYS A 233 8.68 23.47 39.27
C LYS A 233 9.69 22.55 38.57
N ALA A 234 10.93 22.47 39.06
CA ALA A 234 11.94 21.57 38.53
C ALA A 234 11.54 20.09 38.71
N ASN A 235 10.93 19.75 39.85
CA ASN A 235 10.39 18.41 40.11
C ASN A 235 9.24 18.09 39.15
N ASN A 236 8.28 19.00 38.95
CA ASN A 236 7.21 18.81 37.99
C ASN A 236 7.74 18.59 36.56
N CYS A 237 8.74 19.38 36.12
CA CYS A 237 9.40 19.14 34.83
C CYS A 237 10.06 17.77 34.75
N THR A 238 10.63 17.27 35.85
CA THR A 238 11.20 15.90 35.90
C THR A 238 10.11 14.85 35.71
N THR A 239 8.96 15.02 36.39
CA THR A 239 7.80 14.13 36.25
C THR A 239 7.30 14.09 34.81
N PHE A 240 7.06 15.26 34.19
CA PHE A 240 6.60 15.32 32.80
C PHE A 240 7.61 14.75 31.81
N ARG A 241 8.91 15.04 31.97
CA ARG A 241 9.97 14.42 31.16
C ARG A 241 9.92 12.90 31.26
N ASN A 242 9.78 12.35 32.47
CA ASN A 242 9.73 10.91 32.68
C ASN A 242 8.45 10.29 32.09
N ILE A 243 7.31 11.00 32.13
CA ILE A 243 6.08 10.61 31.42
C ILE A 243 6.34 10.55 29.91
N CYS A 244 7.02 11.55 29.33
CA CYS A 244 7.37 11.52 27.90
C CYS A 244 8.32 10.37 27.55
N ILE A 245 9.33 10.08 28.39
CA ILE A 245 10.22 8.92 28.21
C ILE A 245 9.42 7.62 28.24
N GLY A 246 8.55 7.45 29.25
CA GLY A 246 7.71 6.27 29.37
C GLY A 246 6.75 6.11 28.19
N GLY A 247 6.12 7.21 27.76
CA GLY A 247 5.26 7.23 26.58
C GLY A 247 6.00 6.86 25.29
N ALA A 248 7.22 7.37 25.09
CA ALA A 248 8.05 7.04 23.93
C ALA A 248 8.43 5.56 23.94
N ALA A 249 8.88 5.04 25.08
CA ALA A 249 9.19 3.61 25.21
C ALA A 249 7.96 2.72 24.93
N ALA A 250 6.78 3.07 25.46
CA ALA A 250 5.55 2.33 25.24
C ALA A 250 5.11 2.37 23.77
N LEU A 251 5.15 3.55 23.13
CA LEU A 251 4.79 3.72 21.72
C LEU A 251 5.76 2.97 20.79
N TYR A 252 7.05 2.96 21.12
CA TYR A 252 8.07 2.22 20.40
C TYR A 252 7.81 0.71 20.41
N VAL A 253 7.56 0.13 21.59
CA VAL A 253 7.25 -1.31 21.73
C VAL A 253 5.97 -1.66 20.98
N TYR A 254 4.92 -0.82 21.11
CA TYR A 254 3.68 -1.00 20.36
C TYR A 254 3.92 -1.01 18.84
N ASN A 255 4.72 -0.08 18.33
CA ASN A 255 5.06 0.00 16.91
C ASN A 255 5.75 -1.26 16.38
N LEU A 256 6.65 -1.88 17.16
CA LEU A 256 7.31 -3.13 16.78
C LEU A 256 6.34 -4.32 16.75
N VAL A 257 5.51 -4.46 17.79
CA VAL A 257 4.53 -5.55 17.89
C VAL A 257 3.48 -5.45 16.79
N ASP A 258 2.93 -4.26 16.57
CA ASP A 258 1.94 -4.03 15.52
C ASP A 258 2.56 -4.25 14.13
N ALA A 259 3.83 -3.89 13.94
CA ALA A 259 4.55 -4.16 12.69
C ALA A 259 4.79 -5.66 12.44
N LEU A 260 4.83 -6.50 13.47
CA LEU A 260 4.91 -7.95 13.29
C LEU A 260 3.53 -8.55 12.98
N VAL A 261 2.50 -8.17 13.73
CA VAL A 261 1.20 -8.86 13.75
C VAL A 261 0.23 -8.33 12.70
N ALA A 262 0.19 -7.00 12.50
CA ALA A 262 -0.84 -6.38 11.67
C ALA A 262 -0.72 -6.77 10.19
N ASN A 263 -1.86 -7.01 9.56
CA ASN A 263 -1.94 -7.17 8.11
C ASN A 263 -1.72 -5.82 7.42
N GLY A 264 -0.99 -5.83 6.31
CA GLY A 264 -0.79 -4.65 5.47
C GLY A 264 -1.62 -4.71 4.18
N ALA A 265 -1.31 -3.79 3.27
CA ALA A 265 -1.79 -3.76 1.89
C ALA A 265 -1.65 -5.13 1.23
N LYS A 266 -2.68 -5.56 0.52
CA LYS A 266 -2.65 -6.76 -0.33
C LYS A 266 -1.51 -6.60 -1.34
N ARG A 267 -0.52 -7.49 -1.30
CA ARG A 267 0.63 -7.49 -2.21
C ARG A 267 0.69 -8.73 -3.07
N THR A 268 1.22 -8.56 -4.27
CA THR A 268 1.47 -9.64 -5.23
C THR A 268 2.75 -10.38 -4.86
N ILE A 269 2.68 -11.72 -4.89
CA ILE A 269 3.82 -12.63 -4.84
C ILE A 269 3.78 -13.42 -6.13
N ILE A 270 4.83 -13.27 -6.92
CA ILE A 270 5.04 -14.06 -8.13
C ILE A 270 5.70 -15.37 -7.70
N ARG A 271 5.02 -16.49 -7.92
CA ARG A 271 5.63 -17.80 -7.73
C ARG A 271 6.60 -18.01 -8.89
N LYS A 272 7.89 -17.80 -8.63
CA LYS A 272 8.93 -18.28 -9.53
C LYS A 272 8.91 -19.80 -9.43
N ASN A 273 8.38 -20.49 -10.43
CA ASN A 273 8.40 -21.95 -10.53
C ASN A 273 9.84 -22.39 -10.76
N LYS A 274 10.66 -22.34 -9.71
CA LYS A 274 12.07 -22.70 -9.85
C LYS A 274 12.24 -24.20 -9.91
N ILE A 275 11.41 -25.00 -9.23
CA ILE A 275 11.56 -26.46 -9.20
C ILE A 275 10.20 -27.12 -8.93
N THR A 276 9.80 -28.09 -9.75
CA THR A 276 8.68 -28.99 -9.52
C THR A 276 9.19 -30.43 -9.44
N TYR A 277 8.72 -31.21 -8.47
CA TYR A 277 9.04 -32.63 -8.30
C TYR A 277 7.79 -33.48 -8.51
N TYR A 278 7.92 -34.59 -9.22
CA TYR A 278 6.84 -35.56 -9.43
C TYR A 278 7.39 -37.00 -9.38
N PRO A 279 6.63 -37.97 -8.87
CA PRO A 279 7.05 -39.36 -8.90
C PRO A 279 7.04 -39.87 -10.35
N VAL A 280 8.10 -40.58 -10.72
CA VAL A 280 8.21 -41.28 -12.01
C VAL A 280 8.22 -42.77 -11.71
N ALA A 281 7.28 -43.49 -12.30
CA ALA A 281 7.25 -44.94 -12.31
C ALA A 281 7.19 -45.40 -13.77
N SER A 282 8.26 -46.07 -14.20
CA SER A 282 8.44 -46.67 -15.51
C SER A 282 8.88 -48.12 -15.32
N PRO A 283 8.63 -49.05 -16.26
CA PRO A 283 9.09 -50.45 -16.14
C PRO A 283 10.57 -50.61 -15.80
N ASP A 284 11.40 -49.64 -16.20
CA ASP A 284 12.86 -49.66 -16.02
C ASP A 284 13.37 -48.79 -14.86
N CYS A 285 12.54 -47.92 -14.27
CA CYS A 285 12.95 -47.06 -13.16
C CYS A 285 11.79 -46.51 -12.32
N ASN A 286 12.00 -46.47 -11.01
CA ASN A 286 11.18 -45.72 -10.05
C ASN A 286 12.05 -44.62 -9.43
N GLY A 287 11.57 -43.38 -9.45
CA GLY A 287 12.33 -42.25 -8.94
C GLY A 287 11.51 -40.97 -8.80
N VAL A 288 12.21 -39.86 -8.57
CA VAL A 288 11.64 -38.52 -8.50
C VAL A 288 12.13 -37.73 -9.70
N GLY A 289 11.21 -37.35 -10.58
CA GLY A 289 11.47 -36.44 -11.69
C GLY A 289 11.53 -35.01 -11.16
N LEU A 290 12.58 -34.29 -11.53
CA LEU A 290 12.77 -32.88 -11.19
C LEU A 290 12.67 -32.07 -12.47
N SER A 291 11.67 -31.19 -12.56
CA SER A 291 11.51 -30.27 -13.67
C SER A 291 11.88 -28.87 -13.23
N TYR A 292 12.87 -28.31 -13.93
CA TYR A 292 13.26 -26.91 -13.82
C TYR A 292 12.66 -26.17 -15.02
N HIS A 293 11.77 -25.21 -14.77
CA HIS A 293 11.22 -24.35 -15.83
C HIS A 293 12.09 -23.10 -15.94
N PHE A 294 12.80 -22.96 -17.05
CA PHE A 294 13.64 -21.80 -17.38
C PHE A 294 12.79 -20.60 -17.77
#